data_AF-A0A2E5NNG9-F1
#
_entry.id   AF-A0A2E5NNG9-F1
#
_cell.length_a   1.000
_cell.length_b   1.000
_cell.length_c   1.000
_cell.angle_alpha   90.00
_cell.angle_beta   90.00
_cell.angle_gamma   90.00
#
_symmetry.space_group_name_H-M   'P 1'
#
loop_
_entity.id
_entity.type
_entity.pdbx_description
1 polymer ?
#
loop_
_entity_poly.entity_id
_entity_poly.type
_entity_poly.pdbx_seq_one_letter_code
_entity_poly.pdbx_strand_id
1 'polypeptide(L)'
;MLTDTGHITPHIAERLANCDALAIECNHDAETLLNGAYPETLKARISSSYGHLNNDQVVGLLEIVNHEALQWVMALHLSEKNNSPDLVCKALAKSLAPQSQALHIAEQNQPSEWIEVA
;
A
#
# COMPACT_ATOMS: atom_id res chain seq x y z
N MET A 1 -9.62 -1.77 5.85
CA MET A 1 -8.80 -0.58 5.54
C MET A 1 -7.67 -0.49 6.55
N LEU A 2 -6.44 -0.27 6.09
CA LEU A 2 -5.23 -0.20 6.90
C LEU A 2 -4.45 1.06 6.52
N THR A 3 -4.46 2.08 7.37
CA THR A 3 -3.76 3.36 7.15
C THR A 3 -2.99 3.76 8.40
N ASP A 4 -1.97 4.62 8.25
CA ASP A 4 -1.17 5.18 9.36
C ASP A 4 -0.65 4.12 10.33
N THR A 5 -0.21 2.99 9.79
CA THR A 5 0.12 1.81 10.60
C THR A 5 1.61 1.71 10.88
N GLY A 6 2.45 2.16 9.94
CA GLY A 6 3.91 2.17 10.06
C GLY A 6 4.61 0.80 10.05
N HIS A 7 3.93 -0.25 10.49
CA HIS A 7 4.49 -1.60 10.52
C HIS A 7 3.42 -2.71 10.43
N ILE A 8 3.68 -3.72 9.60
CA ILE A 8 2.84 -4.91 9.50
C ILE A 8 3.22 -5.93 10.57
N THR A 9 2.27 -6.27 11.43
CA THR A 9 2.42 -7.34 12.43
C THR A 9 1.76 -8.63 11.95
N PRO A 10 2.12 -9.80 12.52
CA PRO A 10 1.43 -11.06 12.21
C PRO A 10 -0.08 -10.99 12.47
N HIS A 11 -0.49 -10.27 13.51
CA HIS A 11 -1.91 -10.06 13.81
C HIS A 11 -2.63 -9.30 12.69
N ILE A 12 -2.00 -8.26 12.13
CA ILE A 12 -2.57 -7.53 10.99
C ILE A 12 -2.74 -8.46 9.80
N ALA A 13 -1.71 -9.23 9.44
CA ALA A 13 -1.79 -10.17 8.33
C ALA A 13 -2.91 -11.21 8.53
N GLU A 14 -3.00 -11.80 9.73
CA GLU A 14 -4.06 -12.77 10.07
C GLU A 14 -5.46 -12.17 9.93
N ARG A 15 -5.65 -10.91 10.37
CA ARG A 15 -6.96 -10.24 10.28
C ARG A 15 -7.35 -9.85 8.87
N LEU A 16 -6.38 -9.67 7.97
CA LEU A 16 -6.62 -9.29 6.57
C LEU A 16 -6.69 -10.50 5.62
N ALA A 17 -6.28 -11.69 6.05
CA ALA A 17 -6.14 -12.87 5.22
C ALA A 17 -7.45 -13.44 4.62
N ASN A 18 -8.62 -12.99 5.08
CA ASN A 18 -9.92 -13.41 4.56
C ASN A 18 -10.75 -12.23 4.04
N CYS A 19 -10.10 -11.13 3.66
CA CYS A 19 -10.77 -9.97 3.12
C CYS A 19 -10.88 -10.06 1.60
N ASP A 20 -12.09 -9.88 1.08
CA ASP A 20 -12.33 -9.84 -0.37
C ASP A 20 -11.92 -8.48 -1.00
N ALA A 21 -11.71 -7.46 -0.18
CA ALA A 21 -11.18 -6.18 -0.59
C ALA A 21 -10.28 -5.56 0.48
N LEU A 22 -9.16 -4.98 0.05
CA LEU A 22 -8.18 -4.32 0.92
C LEU A 22 -7.93 -2.89 0.45
N ALA A 23 -7.92 -1.95 1.38
CA ALA A 23 -7.45 -0.59 1.16
C ALA A 23 -6.28 -0.32 2.10
N ILE A 24 -5.08 -0.13 1.56
CA ILE A 24 -3.81 -0.21 2.29
C ILE A 24 -2.95 1.02 2.00
N GLU A 25 -2.37 1.61 3.05
CA GLU A 25 -1.38 2.67 2.95
C GLU A 25 -0.15 2.25 2.12
N CYS A 26 0.13 3.03 1.08
CA CYS A 26 1.32 2.94 0.23
C CYS A 26 2.01 4.31 0.24
N ASN A 27 2.55 4.72 1.39
CA ASN A 27 2.93 6.11 1.59
C ASN A 27 4.15 6.52 0.77
N HIS A 28 5.19 5.71 0.72
CA HIS A 28 6.41 6.05 0.01
C HIS A 28 7.02 4.86 -0.72
N ASP A 29 7.75 5.19 -1.77
CA ASP A 29 8.77 4.35 -2.36
C ASP A 29 10.08 4.55 -1.57
N ALA A 30 10.74 3.45 -1.19
CA ALA A 30 11.90 3.49 -0.31
C ALA A 30 13.10 4.22 -0.95
N GLU A 31 13.34 3.99 -2.24
CA GLU A 31 14.44 4.64 -2.97
C GLU A 31 14.17 6.14 -3.17
N THR A 32 12.93 6.49 -3.49
CA THR A 32 12.52 7.88 -3.68
C THR A 32 12.62 8.67 -2.36
N LEU A 33 12.18 8.09 -1.24
CA LEU A 33 12.33 8.72 0.08
C LEU A 33 13.80 8.90 0.45
N LEU A 34 14.64 7.89 0.23
CA LEU A 34 16.06 7.93 0.55
C LEU A 34 16.79 9.03 -0.24
N ASN A 35 16.53 9.13 -1.54
CA ASN A 35 17.17 10.09 -2.44
C ASN A 35 16.47 11.47 -2.46
N GLY A 36 15.32 11.60 -1.81
CA GLY A 36 14.51 12.81 -1.79
C GLY A 36 15.12 13.96 -0.98
N ALA A 37 14.54 15.15 -1.16
CA ALA A 37 15.02 16.40 -0.55
C ALA A 37 14.65 16.58 0.94
N TYR A 38 14.00 15.59 1.57
CA TYR A 38 13.66 15.67 2.98
C TYR A 38 14.91 15.65 3.88
N PRO A 39 14.90 16.37 5.01
CA PRO A 39 15.94 16.22 6.01
C PRO A 39 16.03 14.77 6.50
N GLU A 40 17.24 14.30 6.81
CA GLU A 40 17.47 12.92 7.27
C GLU A 40 16.63 12.53 8.49
N THR A 41 16.37 13.48 9.40
CA THR A 41 15.49 13.26 10.57
C THR A 41 14.05 12.97 10.18
N LEU A 42 13.54 13.61 9.12
CA LEU A 42 12.20 13.36 8.61
C LEU A 42 12.14 12.03 7.86
N LYS A 43 13.14 11.72 7.03
CA LYS A 43 13.25 10.42 6.36
C LYS A 43 13.24 9.28 7.37
N ALA A 44 14.06 9.38 8.41
CA ALA A 44 14.15 8.39 9.48
C ALA A 44 12.82 8.20 10.24
N ARG A 45 12.04 9.28 10.43
CA ARG A 45 10.72 9.18 11.06
C ARG A 45 9.73 8.46 10.15
N ILE A 46 9.65 8.85 8.87
CA ILE A 46 8.72 8.28 7.88
C ILE A 46 8.98 6.78 7.69
N SER A 47 10.24 6.36 7.58
CA SER A 47 10.61 4.95 7.36
C SER A 47 10.70 4.10 8.63
N SER A 48 10.46 4.67 9.80
CA SER A 48 10.48 3.93 11.07
C SER A 48 9.25 3.02 11.19
N SER A 49 9.31 2.05 12.12
CA SER A 49 8.16 1.20 12.47
C SER A 49 6.95 1.96 13.05
N TYR A 50 7.12 3.24 13.39
CA TYR A 50 6.06 4.14 13.85
C TYR A 50 5.71 5.23 12.81
N GLY A 51 6.27 5.14 11.61
CA GLY A 51 6.03 6.04 10.50
C GLY A 51 4.91 5.53 9.61
N HIS A 52 5.21 5.36 8.32
CA HIS A 52 4.23 4.92 7.32
C HIS A 52 4.74 3.69 6.57
N LEU A 53 3.80 2.90 6.06
CA LEU A 53 4.14 1.78 5.19
C LEU A 53 4.71 2.26 3.86
N ASN A 54 5.71 1.53 3.37
CA ASN A 54 6.25 1.68 2.02
C ASN A 54 5.69 0.62 1.07
N ASN A 55 5.90 0.82 -0.24
CA ASN A 55 5.40 -0.09 -1.27
C ASN A 55 5.88 -1.54 -1.07
N ASP A 56 7.13 -1.76 -0.67
CA ASP A 56 7.70 -3.10 -0.48
C ASP A 56 7.09 -3.85 0.71
N GLN A 57 6.78 -3.15 1.80
CA GLN A 57 6.08 -3.71 2.95
C GLN A 57 4.66 -4.16 2.57
N VAL A 58 4.00 -3.40 1.70
CA VAL A 58 2.68 -3.76 1.17
C VAL A 58 2.77 -4.98 0.25
N VAL A 59 3.79 -5.05 -0.62
CA VAL A 59 4.08 -6.26 -1.43
C VAL A 59 4.23 -7.48 -0.53
N GLY A 60 5.04 -7.40 0.51
CA GLY A 60 5.23 -8.51 1.45
C GLY A 60 3.96 -8.90 2.21
N LEU A 61 3.09 -7.93 2.54
CA LEU A 61 1.77 -8.24 3.10
C LEU A 61 0.89 -8.97 2.08
N LEU A 62 0.83 -8.49 0.83
CA LEU A 62 0.02 -9.10 -0.22
C LEU A 62 0.47 -10.53 -0.54
N GLU A 63 1.76 -10.85 -0.48
CA GLU A 63 2.25 -12.22 -0.63
C GLU A 63 1.69 -13.19 0.44
N ILE A 64 1.30 -12.68 1.61
CA ILE A 64 0.74 -13.47 2.72
C ILE A 64 -0.77 -13.55 2.64
N VAL A 65 -1.44 -12.44 2.31
CA VAL A 65 -2.91 -12.32 2.39
C VAL A 65 -3.62 -12.52 1.06
N ASN A 66 -2.89 -12.66 -0.06
CA ASN A 66 -3.51 -12.88 -1.36
C ASN A 66 -4.14 -14.28 -1.45
N HIS A 67 -5.43 -14.32 -1.78
CA HIS A 67 -6.21 -15.54 -2.01
C HIS A 67 -7.20 -15.32 -3.18
N GLU A 68 -7.81 -16.40 -3.67
CA GLU A 68 -8.67 -16.37 -4.87
C GLU A 68 -9.89 -15.43 -4.76
N ALA A 69 -10.43 -15.27 -3.54
CA ALA A 69 -11.57 -14.39 -3.27
C ALA A 69 -11.20 -12.90 -3.05
N LEU A 70 -9.90 -12.55 -2.94
CA LEU A 70 -9.49 -11.15 -2.89
C LEU A 70 -9.69 -10.51 -4.27
N GLN A 71 -10.71 -9.66 -4.40
CA GLN A 71 -11.13 -9.02 -5.64
C GLN A 71 -10.42 -7.68 -5.86
N TRP A 72 -10.21 -6.91 -4.79
CA TRP A 72 -9.76 -5.53 -4.91
C TRP A 72 -8.63 -5.18 -3.94
N VAL A 73 -7.62 -4.48 -4.45
CA VAL A 73 -6.61 -3.79 -3.62
C VAL A 73 -6.59 -2.32 -3.99
N MET A 74 -6.78 -1.44 -3.01
CA MET A 74 -6.70 0.00 -3.16
C MET A 74 -5.48 0.54 -2.41
N ALA A 75 -4.54 1.13 -3.14
CA ALA A 75 -3.44 1.87 -2.55
C ALA A 75 -3.93 3.25 -2.08
N LEU A 76 -3.71 3.54 -0.81
CA LEU A 76 -4.11 4.77 -0.13
C LEU A 76 -2.90 5.56 0.37
N HIS A 77 -3.13 6.83 0.69
CA HIS A 77 -2.22 7.66 1.47
C HIS A 77 -0.81 7.85 0.86
N LEU A 78 -0.73 7.94 -0.47
CA LEU A 78 0.53 8.18 -1.19
C LEU A 78 1.11 9.57 -0.85
N SER A 79 2.42 9.62 -0.58
CA SER A 79 3.17 10.87 -0.42
C SER A 79 3.40 11.52 -1.79
N GLU A 80 2.89 12.74 -1.99
CA GLU A 80 3.09 13.53 -3.22
C GLU A 80 4.56 13.67 -3.65
N LYS A 81 5.50 13.62 -2.70
CA LYS A 81 6.93 13.84 -2.98
C LYS A 81 7.77 12.57 -3.09
N ASN A 82 7.31 11.47 -2.50
CA ASN A 82 8.13 10.26 -2.33
C ASN A 82 7.42 9.00 -2.83
N ASN A 83 6.32 9.17 -3.56
CA ASN A 83 5.67 8.07 -4.26
C ASN A 83 4.99 8.63 -5.52
N SER A 84 4.58 7.72 -6.39
CA SER A 84 3.72 8.05 -7.52
C SER A 84 2.81 6.86 -7.84
N PRO A 85 1.68 7.09 -8.54
CA PRO A 85 0.83 5.99 -8.99
C PRO A 85 1.59 4.94 -9.80
N ASP A 86 2.52 5.36 -10.67
CA ASP A 86 3.34 4.45 -11.48
C ASP A 86 4.24 3.55 -10.63
N LEU A 87 4.84 4.08 -9.57
CA LEU A 87 5.69 3.32 -8.65
C LEU A 87 4.87 2.28 -7.89
N VAL A 88 3.71 2.68 -7.38
CA VAL A 88 2.77 1.77 -6.70
C VAL A 88 2.30 0.66 -7.65
N CYS A 89 1.85 1.01 -8.85
CA CYS A 89 1.45 0.05 -9.88
C CYS A 89 2.57 -0.97 -10.14
N LYS A 90 3.79 -0.48 -10.38
CA LYS A 90 4.95 -1.33 -10.68
C LYS A 90 5.31 -2.26 -9.52
N ALA A 91 5.19 -1.79 -8.27
CA ALA A 91 5.49 -2.59 -7.09
C ALA A 91 4.42 -3.66 -6.86
N LEU A 92 3.15 -3.27 -6.77
CA LEU A 92 2.05 -4.15 -6.35
C LEU A 92 1.59 -5.11 -7.45
N ALA A 93 1.73 -4.75 -8.74
CA ALA A 93 1.28 -5.61 -9.85
C ALA A 93 1.95 -7.00 -9.86
N LYS A 94 3.11 -7.16 -9.22
CA LYS A 94 3.80 -8.46 -9.12
C LYS A 94 3.13 -9.41 -8.11
N SER A 95 2.44 -8.87 -7.12
CA SER A 95 1.79 -9.64 -6.05
C SER A 95 0.33 -9.94 -6.34
N LEU A 96 -0.23 -9.39 -7.42
CA LEU A 96 -1.64 -9.52 -7.79
C LEU A 96 -1.80 -10.31 -9.09
N ALA A 97 -2.93 -10.99 -9.22
CA ALA A 97 -3.33 -11.70 -10.43
C ALA A 97 -4.24 -10.78 -11.28
N PRO A 98 -3.74 -10.15 -12.37
CA PRO A 98 -4.48 -9.09 -13.07
C PRO A 98 -5.79 -9.53 -13.72
N GLN A 99 -5.98 -10.84 -13.91
CA GLN A 99 -7.19 -11.44 -14.51
C GLN A 99 -8.36 -11.52 -13.51
N SER A 100 -8.06 -11.52 -12.21
CA SER A 100 -9.05 -11.74 -11.14
C SER A 100 -9.01 -10.67 -10.05
N GLN A 101 -7.99 -9.81 -10.04
CA GLN A 101 -7.77 -8.82 -9.00
C GLN A 101 -7.47 -7.47 -9.63
N ALA A 102 -8.17 -6.45 -9.16
CA ALA A 102 -7.98 -5.09 -9.63
C ALA A 102 -7.22 -4.25 -8.59
N LEU A 103 -6.22 -3.52 -9.09
CA LEU A 103 -5.46 -2.54 -8.33
C LEU A 103 -6.03 -1.15 -8.60
N HIS A 104 -6.49 -0.48 -7.54
CA HIS A 104 -6.90 0.91 -7.55
C HIS A 104 -5.87 1.76 -6.81
N ILE A 105 -5.70 3.00 -7.24
CA ILE A 105 -4.86 3.98 -6.54
C ILE A 105 -5.76 5.16 -6.23
N ALA A 106 -5.93 5.45 -4.94
CA ALA A 106 -6.72 6.59 -4.53
C ALA A 106 -5.97 7.89 -4.80
N GLU A 107 -6.71 8.89 -5.27
CA GLU A 107 -6.23 10.25 -5.44
C GLU A 107 -6.45 11.05 -4.16
N GLN A 108 -5.56 12.01 -3.90
CA GLN A 108 -5.60 12.79 -2.66
C GLN A 108 -6.78 13.77 -2.61
N ASN A 109 -7.17 14.29 -3.77
CA ASN A 109 -8.17 15.35 -3.89
C ASN A 109 -9.43 14.93 -4.65
N GLN A 110 -9.54 13.64 -4.97
CA GLN A 110 -10.69 13.09 -5.71
C GLN A 110 -11.15 11.80 -5.03
N PRO A 111 -12.47 11.64 -4.77
CA PRO A 111 -13.00 10.38 -4.26
C PRO A 111 -12.79 9.26 -5.28
N SER A 112 -12.55 8.05 -4.79
CA SER A 112 -12.57 6.88 -5.65
C SER A 112 -13.96 6.68 -6.24
N GLU A 113 -14.02 5.95 -7.35
CA GLU A 113 -15.29 5.37 -7.79
C GLU A 113 -15.84 4.41 -6.72
N TRP A 114 -17.13 4.10 -6.85
CA TRP A 114 -17.76 3.11 -6.00
C TRP A 114 -17.28 1.71 -6.41
N ILE A 115 -16.88 0.91 -5.42
CA ILE A 115 -16.36 -0.45 -5.62
C ILE A 115 -17.33 -1.43 -4.97
N GLU A 116 -17.87 -2.35 -5.77
CA GLU A 116 -18.68 -3.47 -5.30
C GLU A 116 -17.78 -4.64 -4.89
N VAL A 117 -18.06 -5.22 -3.73
CA VAL A 117 -17.42 -6.43 -3.24
C VAL A 117 -18.49 -7.50 -3.11
N ALA A 118 -18.34 -8.60 -3.85
CA ALA A 118 -19.33 -9.68 -3.94
C ALA A 118 -19.38 -10.55 -2.68
#